data_AF-A0AA95MC69-F1
#
_entry.id   AF-A0AA95MC69-F1
#
_cell.length_a   1.000
_cell.length_b   1.000
_cell.length_c   1.000
_cell.angle_alpha   90.00
_cell.angle_beta   90.00
_cell.angle_gamma   90.00
#
_symmetry.space_group_name_H-M   'P 1'
#
loop_
_entity.id
_entity.type
_entity.pdbx_description
1 polymer ?
#
loop_
_entity_poly.entity_id
_entity_poly.type
_entity_poly.pdbx_seq_one_letter_code
_entity_poly.pdbx_strand_id
1 'polypeptide(L)'
;MNNSEIHLTYNRLWSQALHSIQTNSLRVDSNLLNKPGDSRRGFTLICRPSQRVQNSVMEFLNEAQQIEPNQYYYKSTELHTTVLSIITCNADFKLSEIDIAPYVEVLHESIKSISSFNISYRGITASPDSVMIQGFPNDSTLEELRQNIRENFRKSGIKSTLDQRYKTHTAHMTCLRFQDSDLINSDKLLRYLNVNRDFNFGTSEITNLEFVLNDWYMSDEKTEILQGYSLENY
;
A
#
# COMPACT_ATOMS: atom_id res chain seq x y z
N MET A 1 12.50 -10.50 9.21
CA MET A 1 12.49 -11.25 7.93
C MET A 1 13.70 -10.81 7.12
N ASN A 2 14.42 -11.71 6.44
CA ASN A 2 15.60 -11.30 5.65
C ASN A 2 15.13 -10.70 4.31
N ASN A 3 15.81 -9.66 3.83
CA ASN A 3 15.56 -9.01 2.52
C ASN A 3 15.46 -10.03 1.36
N SER A 4 16.13 -11.17 1.47
CA SER A 4 16.02 -12.28 0.51
C SER A 4 14.58 -12.78 0.30
N GLU A 5 13.76 -12.89 1.35
CA GLU A 5 12.38 -13.39 1.23
C GLU A 5 11.44 -12.33 0.63
N ILE A 6 11.70 -11.06 0.93
CA ILE A 6 11.00 -9.92 0.33
C ILE A 6 11.26 -9.88 -1.18
N HIS A 7 12.53 -10.03 -1.59
CA HIS A 7 12.91 -10.11 -3.01
C HIS A 7 12.22 -11.29 -3.72
N LEU A 8 12.20 -12.48 -3.12
CA LEU A 8 11.51 -13.64 -3.71
C LEU A 8 10.01 -13.39 -3.89
N THR A 9 9.38 -12.74 -2.90
CA THR A 9 7.96 -12.37 -2.97
C THR A 9 7.69 -11.42 -4.13
N TYR A 10 8.49 -10.36 -4.26
CA TYR A 10 8.35 -9.41 -5.36
C TYR A 10 8.66 -10.01 -6.73
N ASN A 11 9.67 -10.88 -6.84
CA ASN A 11 9.98 -11.56 -8.09
C ASN A 11 8.86 -12.51 -8.52
N ARG A 12 8.24 -13.22 -7.56
CA ARG A 12 7.07 -14.05 -7.85
C ARG A 12 5.88 -13.22 -8.36
N LEU A 13 5.57 -12.12 -7.69
CA LEU A 13 4.49 -11.21 -8.10
C LEU A 13 4.73 -10.68 -9.51
N TRP A 14 5.95 -10.19 -9.77
CA TRP A 14 6.37 -9.71 -11.07
C TRP A 14 6.20 -10.76 -12.18
N SER A 15 6.68 -12.00 -11.99
CA SER A 15 6.52 -13.07 -12.98
C SER A 15 5.06 -13.38 -13.30
N GLN A 16 4.17 -13.31 -12.30
CA GLN A 16 2.72 -13.49 -12.51
C GLN A 16 2.12 -12.32 -13.31
N ALA A 17 2.51 -11.09 -13.00
CA ALA A 17 2.00 -9.91 -13.70
C ALA A 17 2.49 -9.82 -15.15
N LEU A 18 3.74 -10.20 -15.42
CA LEU A 18 4.28 -10.28 -16.79
C LEU A 18 3.40 -11.17 -17.67
N HIS A 19 3.03 -12.34 -17.16
CA HIS A 19 2.14 -13.26 -17.87
C HIS A 19 0.78 -12.61 -18.13
N SER A 20 0.19 -11.92 -17.15
CA SER A 20 -1.09 -11.24 -17.32
C SER A 20 -1.06 -10.11 -18.33
N ILE A 21 0.00 -9.30 -18.35
CA ILE A 21 0.17 -8.23 -19.35
C ILE A 21 0.33 -8.81 -20.77
N GLN A 22 1.13 -9.87 -20.92
CA GLN A 22 1.40 -10.50 -22.22
C GLN A 22 0.19 -11.24 -22.81
N THR A 23 -0.68 -11.78 -21.94
CA THR A 23 -1.85 -12.56 -22.35
C THR A 23 -3.15 -11.77 -22.31
N ASN A 24 -3.08 -10.45 -22.06
CA ASN A 24 -4.23 -9.58 -21.88
C ASN A 24 -5.24 -10.10 -20.83
N SER A 25 -4.73 -10.67 -19.73
CA SER A 25 -5.51 -11.24 -18.63
C SER A 25 -5.39 -10.43 -17.33
N LEU A 26 -5.27 -9.10 -17.49
CA LEU A 26 -5.31 -8.15 -16.39
C LEU A 26 -6.63 -8.22 -15.63
N ARG A 27 -6.58 -7.92 -14.34
CA ARG A 27 -7.74 -7.88 -13.47
C ARG A 27 -8.09 -6.43 -13.17
N VAL A 28 -9.25 -6.02 -13.67
CA VAL A 28 -9.83 -4.70 -13.39
C VAL A 28 -10.88 -4.86 -12.28
N ASP A 29 -10.78 -4.04 -11.24
CA ASP A 29 -11.84 -3.92 -10.25
C ASP A 29 -12.99 -3.09 -10.84
N SER A 30 -14.18 -3.68 -10.98
CA SER A 30 -15.34 -3.00 -11.55
C SER A 30 -15.75 -1.75 -10.76
N ASN A 31 -15.42 -1.68 -9.46
CA ASN A 31 -15.68 -0.51 -8.64
C ASN A 31 -14.78 0.67 -9.01
N LEU A 32 -13.63 0.43 -9.64
CA LEU A 32 -12.73 1.50 -10.09
C LEU A 32 -13.33 2.25 -11.29
N LEU A 33 -14.14 1.56 -12.10
CA LEU A 33 -14.90 2.15 -13.21
C LEU A 33 -16.11 2.97 -12.73
N ASN A 34 -16.62 2.67 -11.53
CA ASN A 34 -17.73 3.38 -10.90
C ASN A 34 -17.38 3.78 -9.45
N LYS A 35 -16.32 4.58 -9.28
CA LYS A 35 -15.86 5.02 -7.96
C LYS A 35 -16.99 5.62 -7.11
N PRO A 36 -17.91 6.47 -7.61
CA PRO A 36 -19.01 6.99 -6.79
C PRO A 36 -19.89 5.89 -6.17
N GLY A 37 -20.08 4.77 -6.86
CA GLY A 37 -20.83 3.61 -6.36
C GLY A 37 -20.05 2.71 -5.40
N ASP A 38 -18.72 2.86 -5.28
CA ASP A 38 -17.91 2.03 -4.39
C ASP A 38 -18.12 2.43 -2.92
N SER A 39 -18.92 1.62 -2.23
CA SER A 39 -19.22 1.74 -0.81
C SER A 39 -18.20 1.05 0.09
N ARG A 40 -17.20 0.34 -0.46
CA ARG A 40 -16.23 -0.38 0.36
C ARG A 40 -15.42 0.60 1.20
N ARG A 41 -15.41 0.38 2.49
CA ARG A 41 -14.65 1.17 3.47
C ARG A 41 -13.99 0.27 4.49
N GLY A 42 -12.90 0.75 5.07
CA GLY A 42 -12.13 0.02 6.07
C GLY A 42 -11.22 0.93 6.87
N PHE A 43 -10.46 0.29 7.75
CA PHE A 43 -9.55 0.92 8.69
C PHE A 43 -8.14 0.42 8.44
N THR A 44 -7.22 1.33 8.20
CA THR A 44 -5.83 0.99 7.88
C THR A 44 -4.89 1.88 8.66
N LEU A 45 -3.81 1.31 9.18
CA LEU A 45 -2.64 2.06 9.62
C LEU A 45 -1.65 2.13 8.45
N ILE A 46 -1.26 3.33 8.07
CA ILE A 46 -0.34 3.59 6.95
C ILE A 46 0.84 4.45 7.40
N CYS A 47 1.90 4.43 6.60
CA CYS A 47 2.92 5.47 6.61
C CYS A 47 3.07 6.06 5.21
N ARG A 48 3.46 7.33 5.13
CA ARG A 48 3.70 8.03 3.87
C ARG A 48 5.19 8.13 3.60
N PRO A 49 5.63 7.91 2.35
CA PRO A 49 7.04 8.12 2.00
C PRO A 49 7.40 9.61 2.08
N SER A 50 8.69 9.91 2.22
CA SER A 50 9.20 11.28 2.19
C SER A 50 8.88 11.98 0.87
N GLN A 51 8.84 13.32 0.88
CA GLN A 51 8.59 14.12 -0.32
C GLN A 51 9.56 13.79 -1.46
N ARG A 52 10.82 13.46 -1.14
CA ARG A 52 11.82 13.04 -2.13
C ARG A 52 11.40 11.76 -2.86
N VAL A 53 10.98 10.74 -2.11
CA VAL A 53 10.52 9.48 -2.70
C VAL A 53 9.21 9.69 -3.45
N GLN A 54 8.28 10.48 -2.92
CA GLN A 54 7.04 10.83 -3.64
C GLN A 54 7.33 11.46 -4.99
N ASN A 55 8.20 12.47 -5.06
CA ASN A 55 8.56 13.15 -6.31
C ASN A 55 9.15 12.16 -7.32
N SER A 56 10.05 11.28 -6.89
CA SER A 56 10.65 10.27 -7.77
C SER A 56 9.61 9.28 -8.31
N VAL A 57 8.63 8.89 -7.50
CA VAL A 57 7.52 8.04 -7.95
C VAL A 57 6.60 8.78 -8.92
N MET A 58 6.33 10.06 -8.67
CA MET A 58 5.51 10.86 -9.59
C MET A 58 6.16 11.05 -10.96
N GLU A 59 7.49 11.23 -11.02
CA GLU A 59 8.24 11.25 -12.29
C GLU A 59 8.06 9.93 -13.06
N PHE A 60 8.24 8.80 -12.37
CA PHE A 60 8.01 7.46 -12.94
C PHE A 60 6.57 7.27 -13.44
N LEU A 61 5.58 7.72 -12.69
CA LEU A 61 4.17 7.62 -13.06
C LEU A 61 3.81 8.53 -14.23
N ASN A 62 4.38 9.72 -14.31
CA ASN A 62 4.14 10.65 -15.41
C ASN A 62 4.60 10.03 -16.75
N GLU A 63 5.77 9.41 -16.78
CA GLU A 63 6.27 8.70 -17.97
C GLU A 63 5.40 7.49 -18.33
N ALA A 64 5.00 6.68 -17.33
CA ALA A 64 4.08 5.56 -17.56
C ALA A 64 2.74 6.04 -18.13
N GLN A 65 2.20 7.16 -17.64
CA GLN A 65 0.94 7.74 -18.11
C GLN A 65 1.02 8.24 -19.56
N GLN A 66 2.18 8.73 -20.02
CA GLN A 66 2.37 9.07 -21.44
C GLN A 66 2.33 7.82 -22.34
N ILE A 67 2.71 6.65 -21.81
CA ILE A 67 2.72 5.39 -22.55
C ILE A 67 1.33 4.76 -22.58
N GLU A 68 0.67 4.67 -21.43
CA GLU A 68 -0.62 4.00 -21.25
C GLU A 68 -1.59 4.88 -20.43
N PRO A 69 -2.23 5.88 -21.04
CA PRO A 69 -2.90 6.98 -20.33
C PRO A 69 -4.20 6.59 -19.61
N ASN A 70 -4.85 5.49 -20.02
CA ASN A 70 -6.21 5.14 -19.58
C ASN A 70 -6.26 4.30 -18.29
N GLN A 71 -5.17 4.29 -17.53
CA GLN A 71 -5.06 3.55 -16.27
C GLN A 71 -5.25 4.47 -15.07
N TYR A 72 -5.42 3.88 -13.89
CA TYR A 72 -5.55 4.65 -12.66
C TYR A 72 -4.18 4.91 -12.05
N TYR A 73 -3.67 6.12 -12.24
CA TYR A 73 -2.40 6.60 -11.69
C TYR A 73 -2.64 7.26 -10.34
N TYR A 74 -1.89 6.85 -9.33
CA TYR A 74 -2.01 7.43 -8.00
C TYR A 74 -1.46 8.86 -8.00
N LYS A 75 -2.12 9.75 -7.28
CA LYS A 75 -1.58 11.07 -6.93
C LYS A 75 -0.59 10.93 -5.77
N SER A 76 0.24 11.95 -5.56
CA SER A 76 1.20 11.98 -4.44
C SER A 76 0.52 11.80 -3.07
N THR A 77 -0.69 12.32 -2.90
CA THR A 77 -1.52 12.21 -1.69
C THR A 77 -2.14 10.83 -1.50
N GLU A 78 -2.18 9.99 -2.53
CA GLU A 78 -2.64 8.60 -2.45
C GLU A 78 -1.47 7.62 -2.21
N LEU A 79 -0.23 8.07 -2.41
CA LEU A 79 0.98 7.27 -2.17
C LEU A 79 1.15 6.97 -0.67
N HIS A 80 1.19 5.67 -0.35
CA HIS A 80 1.34 5.18 1.02
C HIS A 80 1.92 3.76 1.04
N THR A 81 2.59 3.43 2.14
CA THR A 81 2.89 2.04 2.50
C THR A 81 1.90 1.60 3.57
N THR A 82 1.22 0.48 3.33
CA THR A 82 0.34 -0.12 4.34
C THR A 82 1.18 -0.74 5.46
N VAL A 83 1.03 -0.22 6.67
CA VAL A 83 1.57 -0.88 7.88
C VAL A 83 0.71 -2.09 8.17
N LEU A 84 -0.60 -1.90 8.36
CA LEU A 84 -1.55 -3.00 8.55
C LEU A 84 -3.00 -2.57 8.28
N SER A 85 -3.76 -3.42 7.59
CA SER A 85 -5.20 -3.26 7.42
C SER A 85 -5.91 -3.84 8.64
N ILE A 86 -6.43 -2.98 9.50
CA ILE A 86 -7.13 -3.35 10.75
C ILE A 86 -8.53 -3.88 10.44
N ILE A 87 -9.24 -3.18 9.56
CA ILE A 87 -10.49 -3.66 8.96
C ILE A 87 -10.35 -3.55 7.45
N THR A 88 -10.28 -4.70 6.78
CA THR A 88 -10.27 -4.81 5.33
C THR A 88 -11.50 -4.13 4.73
N CYS A 89 -11.27 -3.34 3.68
CA CYS A 89 -12.32 -2.63 2.96
C CYS A 89 -13.41 -3.59 2.46
N ASN A 90 -14.65 -3.36 2.89
CA ASN A 90 -15.82 -4.13 2.47
C ASN A 90 -17.07 -3.23 2.47
N ALA A 91 -18.10 -3.63 1.72
CA ALA A 91 -19.30 -2.82 1.52
C ALA A 91 -20.24 -2.79 2.75
N ASP A 92 -20.09 -3.77 3.65
CA ASP A 92 -20.90 -3.87 4.87
C ASP A 92 -20.34 -3.03 6.02
N PHE A 93 -19.13 -2.49 5.87
CA PHE A 93 -18.49 -1.64 6.85
C PHE A 93 -19.16 -0.26 6.86
N LYS A 94 -19.62 0.16 8.04
CA LYS A 94 -20.19 1.49 8.25
C LYS A 94 -19.56 2.15 9.47
N LEU A 95 -18.94 3.31 9.25
CA LEU A 95 -18.31 4.09 10.32
C LEU A 95 -19.30 4.42 11.45
N SER A 96 -20.55 4.74 11.09
CA SER A 96 -21.61 5.10 12.05
C SER A 96 -21.96 3.98 13.04
N GLU A 97 -21.54 2.75 12.78
CA GLU A 97 -21.83 1.58 13.62
C GLU A 97 -20.60 1.18 14.47
N ILE A 98 -19.53 1.98 14.48
CA ILE A 98 -18.25 1.67 15.12
C ILE A 98 -17.79 2.83 16.00
N ASP A 99 -17.46 2.51 17.25
CA ASP A 99 -16.70 3.40 18.11
C ASP A 99 -15.21 3.33 17.76
N ILE A 100 -14.63 4.48 17.40
CA ILE A 100 -13.24 4.62 16.96
C ILE A 100 -12.29 4.65 18.17
N ALA A 101 -12.73 5.14 19.33
CA ALA A 101 -11.86 5.36 20.48
C ALA A 101 -11.11 4.09 20.93
N PRO A 102 -11.74 2.91 21.02
CA PRO A 102 -11.04 1.66 21.36
C PRO A 102 -9.94 1.28 20.37
N TYR A 103 -10.12 1.57 19.07
CA TYR A 103 -9.08 1.30 18.06
C TYR A 103 -7.88 2.21 18.24
N VAL A 104 -8.14 3.50 18.53
CA VAL A 104 -7.10 4.49 18.79
C VAL A 104 -6.28 4.12 20.02
N GLU A 105 -6.92 3.67 21.10
CA GLU A 105 -6.26 3.21 22.32
C GLU A 105 -5.37 2.00 22.08
N VAL A 106 -5.88 0.97 21.40
CA VAL A 106 -5.09 -0.24 21.09
C VAL A 106 -3.90 0.09 20.20
N LEU A 107 -4.09 0.96 19.20
CA LEU A 107 -3.00 1.42 18.34
C LEU A 107 -1.96 2.23 19.11
N HIS A 108 -2.38 3.13 19.99
CA HIS A 108 -1.48 3.89 20.85
C HIS A 108 -0.59 2.94 21.67
N GLU A 109 -1.19 1.93 22.30
CA GLU A 109 -0.47 0.92 23.07
C GLU A 109 0.49 0.08 22.23
N SER A 110 0.15 -0.19 20.95
CA SER A 110 1.03 -0.91 20.02
C SER A 110 2.20 -0.07 19.49
N ILE A 111 2.06 1.26 19.46
CA ILE A 111 3.00 2.18 18.81
C ILE A 111 3.95 2.83 19.83
N LYS A 112 3.56 3.04 21.08
CA LYS A 112 4.32 3.84 22.07
C LYS A 112 5.80 3.46 22.25
N SER A 113 6.18 2.21 22.00
CA SER A 113 7.55 1.71 22.11
C SER A 113 8.26 1.52 20.76
N ILE A 114 7.67 1.99 19.67
CA ILE A 114 8.21 1.87 18.32
C ILE A 114 8.98 3.14 17.98
N SER A 115 10.26 2.96 17.65
CA SER A 115 11.10 4.06 17.19
C SER A 115 10.79 4.41 15.72
N SER A 116 11.26 5.57 15.27
CA SER A 116 11.31 5.83 13.82
C SER A 116 12.16 4.75 13.12
N PHE A 117 11.88 4.48 11.85
CA PHE A 117 12.58 3.44 11.09
C PHE A 117 12.67 3.81 9.61
N ASN A 118 13.56 3.17 8.89
CA ASN A 118 13.79 3.48 7.47
C ASN A 118 13.20 2.42 6.54
N ILE A 119 12.60 2.87 5.45
CA ILE A 119 12.20 2.01 4.32
C ILE A 119 12.95 2.48 3.06
N SER A 120 13.70 1.58 2.46
CA SER A 120 14.33 1.79 1.16
C SER A 120 13.37 1.38 0.04
N TYR A 121 13.02 2.32 -0.84
CA TYR A 121 12.14 2.10 -1.98
C TYR A 121 12.98 1.91 -3.25
N ARG A 122 13.06 0.66 -3.73
CA ARG A 122 13.94 0.30 -4.86
C ARG A 122 13.32 -0.76 -5.74
N GLY A 123 13.15 -0.44 -7.01
CA GLY A 123 12.58 -1.29 -8.02
C GLY A 123 11.06 -1.28 -7.97
N ILE A 124 10.47 -1.88 -8.99
CA ILE A 124 9.03 -2.04 -9.09
C ILE A 124 8.67 -3.52 -9.07
N THR A 125 7.44 -3.84 -8.68
CA THR A 125 6.81 -5.12 -8.94
C THR A 125 5.43 -4.85 -9.52
N ALA A 126 4.76 -5.89 -9.97
CA ALA A 126 3.38 -5.79 -10.41
C ALA A 126 2.60 -7.00 -9.91
N SER A 127 1.28 -6.86 -9.93
CA SER A 127 0.29 -7.92 -9.81
C SER A 127 -0.64 -7.82 -11.03
N PRO A 128 -1.55 -8.79 -11.24
CA PRO A 128 -2.50 -8.70 -12.35
C PRO A 128 -3.41 -7.46 -12.33
N ASP A 129 -3.51 -6.74 -11.21
CA ASP A 129 -4.37 -5.56 -11.02
C ASP A 129 -3.60 -4.25 -10.77
N SER A 130 -2.27 -4.28 -10.58
CA SER A 130 -1.53 -3.07 -10.20
C SER A 130 -0.02 -3.12 -10.46
N VAL A 131 0.61 -1.95 -10.49
CA VAL A 131 2.06 -1.77 -10.37
C VAL A 131 2.36 -1.14 -9.01
N MET A 132 3.41 -1.64 -8.36
CA MET A 132 3.81 -1.26 -7.01
C MET A 132 5.30 -0.95 -6.96
N ILE A 133 5.66 0.04 -6.14
CA ILE A 133 7.05 0.29 -5.74
C ILE A 133 7.42 -0.69 -4.64
N GLN A 134 8.58 -1.32 -4.77
CA GLN A 134 9.08 -2.25 -3.76
C GLN A 134 9.67 -1.49 -2.58
N GLY A 135 9.32 -1.90 -1.36
CA GLY A 135 9.84 -1.33 -0.12
C GLY A 135 10.56 -2.38 0.71
N PHE A 136 11.74 -2.02 1.19
CA PHE A 136 12.61 -2.84 2.02
C PHE A 136 12.89 -2.10 3.33
N PRO A 137 12.24 -2.50 4.44
CA PRO A 137 12.59 -1.99 5.77
C PRO A 137 14.06 -2.28 6.06
N ASN A 138 14.77 -1.31 6.65
CA ASN A 138 16.20 -1.45 6.93
C ASN A 138 16.46 -2.37 8.15
N ASP A 139 15.46 -2.55 9.01
CA ASP A 139 15.51 -3.32 10.26
C ASP A 139 14.18 -4.06 10.53
N SER A 140 14.03 -4.63 11.73
CA SER A 140 12.83 -5.35 12.15
C SER A 140 11.70 -4.47 12.66
N THR A 141 11.87 -3.15 12.77
CA THR A 141 10.92 -2.27 13.48
C THR A 141 9.51 -2.30 12.88
N LEU A 142 9.38 -2.33 11.55
CA LEU A 142 8.07 -2.48 10.90
C LEU A 142 7.39 -3.82 11.22
N GLU A 143 8.18 -4.91 11.28
CA GLU A 143 7.62 -6.23 11.62
C GLU A 143 7.23 -6.30 13.10
N GLU A 144 8.03 -5.71 13.99
CA GLU A 144 7.72 -5.59 15.42
C GLU A 144 6.44 -4.78 15.64
N LEU A 145 6.30 -3.62 15.00
CA LEU A 145 5.07 -2.83 15.03
C LEU A 145 3.86 -3.67 14.56
N ARG A 146 4.00 -4.38 13.44
CA ARG A 146 2.94 -5.27 12.94
C ARG A 146 2.61 -6.41 13.90
N GLN A 147 3.57 -6.94 14.67
CA GLN A 147 3.27 -7.95 15.70
C GLN A 147 2.58 -7.33 16.91
N ASN A 148 3.05 -6.17 17.39
CA ASN A 148 2.45 -5.47 18.52
C ASN A 148 0.98 -5.13 18.24
N ILE A 149 0.65 -4.69 17.02
CA ILE A 149 -0.74 -4.44 16.61
C ILE A 149 -1.56 -5.73 16.68
N ARG A 150 -1.09 -6.82 16.07
CA ARG A 150 -1.81 -8.12 16.09
C ARG A 150 -2.06 -8.61 17.52
N GLU A 151 -1.05 -8.56 18.36
CA GLU A 151 -1.15 -9.05 19.72
C GLU A 151 -2.12 -8.22 20.56
N ASN A 152 -2.07 -6.89 20.48
CA ASN A 152 -2.92 -6.02 21.27
C ASN A 152 -4.37 -6.05 20.77
N PHE A 153 -4.62 -6.08 19.46
CA PHE A 153 -5.98 -6.28 18.95
C PHE A 153 -6.56 -7.63 19.39
N ARG A 154 -5.77 -8.70 19.33
CA ARG A 154 -6.20 -10.03 19.82
C ARG A 154 -6.55 -10.00 21.32
N LYS A 155 -5.76 -9.30 22.15
CA LYS A 155 -6.00 -9.17 23.60
C LYS A 155 -7.24 -8.30 23.91
N SER A 156 -7.47 -7.26 23.11
CA SER A 156 -8.56 -6.30 23.33
C SER A 156 -9.96 -6.87 23.05
N GLY A 157 -10.07 -7.89 22.19
CA GLY A 157 -11.35 -8.41 21.72
C GLY A 157 -12.11 -7.46 20.77
N ILE A 158 -11.52 -6.33 20.38
CA ILE A 158 -12.11 -5.40 19.42
C ILE A 158 -12.23 -6.08 18.06
N LYS A 159 -13.37 -5.86 17.39
CA LYS A 159 -13.61 -6.37 16.04
C LYS A 159 -12.50 -5.93 15.11
N SER A 160 -11.84 -6.89 14.48
CA SER A 160 -10.87 -6.62 13.43
C SER A 160 -10.93 -7.73 12.39
N THR A 161 -10.41 -7.46 11.20
CA THR A 161 -10.23 -8.48 10.14
C THR A 161 -8.75 -8.70 9.84
N LEU A 162 -7.92 -8.49 10.88
CA LEU A 162 -6.49 -8.76 10.84
C LEU A 162 -6.25 -10.21 10.39
N ASP A 163 -5.28 -10.37 9.49
CA ASP A 163 -4.84 -11.66 8.95
C ASP A 163 -5.92 -12.52 8.25
N GLN A 164 -7.09 -11.96 7.93
CA GLN A 164 -8.00 -12.59 6.94
C GLN A 164 -7.36 -12.61 5.54
N ARG A 165 -6.45 -11.67 5.28
CA ARG A 165 -5.52 -11.70 4.16
C ARG A 165 -4.20 -12.33 4.62
N TYR A 166 -3.43 -12.87 3.69
CA TYR A 166 -2.08 -13.38 3.96
C TYR A 166 -1.25 -12.39 4.81
N LYS A 167 -0.44 -12.93 5.73
CA LYS A 167 0.42 -12.12 6.60
C LYS A 167 1.33 -11.24 5.73
N THR A 168 1.13 -9.93 5.78
CA THR A 168 1.89 -8.99 4.95
C THR A 168 3.28 -8.80 5.54
N HIS A 169 4.30 -9.11 4.74
CA HIS A 169 5.70 -8.98 5.11
C HIS A 169 6.46 -7.97 4.25
N THR A 170 5.91 -7.61 3.10
CA THR A 170 6.49 -6.59 2.22
C THR A 170 6.06 -5.18 2.68
N ALA A 171 6.80 -4.16 2.26
CA ALA A 171 6.50 -2.76 2.56
C ALA A 171 6.21 -1.97 1.25
N HIS A 172 5.50 -2.62 0.33
CA HIS A 172 5.24 -2.04 -0.99
C HIS A 172 4.29 -0.85 -0.92
N MET A 173 4.32 -0.07 -1.99
CA MET A 173 3.42 1.05 -2.23
C MET A 173 2.80 0.89 -3.61
N THR A 174 1.49 0.72 -3.67
CA THR A 174 0.76 0.75 -4.95
C THR A 174 0.83 2.15 -5.53
N CYS A 175 1.11 2.25 -6.83
CA CYS A 175 1.29 3.52 -7.54
C CYS A 175 0.47 3.62 -8.83
N LEU A 176 0.06 2.48 -9.38
CA LEU A 176 -0.80 2.39 -10.55
C LEU A 176 -1.72 1.19 -10.40
N ARG A 177 -2.99 1.32 -10.80
CA ARG A 177 -3.93 0.22 -10.93
C ARG A 177 -4.41 0.10 -12.36
N PHE A 178 -4.54 -1.14 -12.82
CA PHE A 178 -5.14 -1.41 -14.11
C PHE A 178 -6.65 -1.15 -14.01
N GLN A 179 -7.09 -0.10 -14.69
CA GLN A 179 -8.49 0.30 -14.81
C GLN A 179 -9.07 -0.12 -16.15
N ASP A 180 -8.24 -0.22 -17.17
CA ASP A 180 -8.63 -0.75 -18.48
C ASP A 180 -7.78 -1.99 -18.76
N SER A 181 -8.45 -3.13 -19.01
CA SER A 181 -7.76 -4.38 -19.32
C SER A 181 -7.15 -4.35 -20.71
N ASP A 182 -7.68 -3.55 -21.63
CA ASP A 182 -7.20 -3.47 -23.01
C ASP A 182 -6.10 -2.41 -23.15
N LEU A 183 -4.87 -2.82 -22.81
CA LEU A 183 -3.69 -1.97 -22.92
C LEU A 183 -3.41 -1.58 -24.39
N ILE A 184 -3.40 -0.29 -24.69
CA ILE A 184 -3.16 0.25 -26.04
C ILE A 184 -1.70 0.06 -26.46
N ASN A 185 -0.77 0.18 -25.51
CA ASN A 185 0.68 0.15 -25.73
C ASN A 185 1.36 -0.89 -24.81
N SER A 186 0.76 -2.07 -24.62
CA SER A 186 1.23 -3.13 -23.71
C SER A 186 2.74 -3.42 -23.81
N ASP A 187 3.28 -3.55 -25.03
CA ASP A 187 4.70 -3.80 -25.27
C ASP A 187 5.61 -2.65 -24.79
N LYS A 188 5.21 -1.40 -25.02
CA LYS A 188 5.98 -0.22 -24.57
C LYS A 188 5.90 -0.09 -23.05
N LEU A 189 4.71 -0.30 -22.48
CA LEU A 189 4.53 -0.30 -21.04
C LEU A 189 5.40 -1.39 -20.40
N LEU A 190 5.38 -2.61 -20.93
CA LEU A 190 6.18 -3.72 -20.43
C LEU A 190 7.68 -3.42 -20.48
N ARG A 191 8.18 -2.85 -21.58
CA ARG A 191 9.59 -2.42 -21.70
C ARG A 191 9.93 -1.35 -20.67
N TYR A 192 9.07 -0.36 -20.49
CA TYR A 192 9.25 0.71 -19.51
C TYR A 192 9.27 0.19 -18.07
N LEU A 193 8.33 -0.69 -17.72
CA LEU A 193 8.31 -1.34 -16.42
C LEU A 193 9.57 -2.20 -16.20
N ASN A 194 10.02 -2.93 -17.23
CA ASN A 194 11.18 -3.78 -17.14
C ASN A 194 12.50 -2.99 -16.94
N VAL A 195 12.67 -1.84 -17.60
CA VAL A 195 13.89 -1.02 -17.40
C VAL A 195 13.94 -0.39 -16.01
N ASN A 196 12.77 -0.18 -15.39
CA ASN A 196 12.65 0.36 -14.04
C ASN A 196 12.64 -0.70 -12.93
N ARG A 197 12.92 -1.97 -13.28
CA ARG A 197 12.74 -3.09 -12.35
C ARG A 197 13.61 -3.03 -11.10
N ASP A 198 14.73 -2.32 -11.18
CA ASP A 198 15.70 -2.09 -10.08
C ASP A 198 15.95 -0.60 -9.77
N PHE A 199 15.11 0.30 -10.30
CA PHE A 199 15.27 1.75 -10.16
C PHE A 199 15.27 2.19 -8.69
N ASN A 200 16.15 3.11 -8.29
CA ASN A 200 16.22 3.57 -6.91
C ASN A 200 15.38 4.83 -6.69
N PHE A 201 14.20 4.68 -6.08
CA PHE A 201 13.31 5.79 -5.72
C PHE A 201 13.78 6.55 -4.48
N GLY A 202 14.65 5.94 -3.68
CA GLY A 202 15.26 6.52 -2.48
C GLY A 202 14.79 5.85 -1.18
N THR A 203 15.26 6.39 -0.05
CA THR A 203 14.94 5.90 1.29
C THR A 203 14.13 6.96 2.03
N SER A 204 13.12 6.54 2.78
CA SER A 204 12.37 7.41 3.68
C SER A 204 12.55 6.97 5.12
N GLU A 205 12.87 7.93 5.99
CA GLU A 205 12.69 7.78 7.43
C GLU A 205 11.20 7.96 7.75
N ILE A 206 10.62 6.97 8.39
CA ILE A 206 9.23 6.94 8.81
C ILE A 206 9.18 7.45 10.24
N THR A 207 8.74 8.69 10.39
CA THR A 207 8.58 9.36 11.69
C THR A 207 7.12 9.54 12.09
N ASN A 208 6.18 9.25 11.19
CA ASN A 208 4.76 9.41 11.43
C ASN A 208 3.96 8.26 10.80
N LEU A 209 2.90 7.85 11.51
CA LEU A 209 1.91 6.89 11.07
C LEU A 209 0.53 7.56 11.08
N GLU A 210 -0.33 7.15 10.16
CA GLU A 210 -1.70 7.64 10.05
C GLU A 210 -2.66 6.46 10.18
N PHE A 211 -3.56 6.53 11.15
CA PHE A 211 -4.72 5.68 11.21
C PHE A 211 -5.86 6.32 10.42
N VAL A 212 -6.32 5.64 9.38
CA VAL A 212 -7.24 6.21 8.39
C VAL A 212 -8.49 5.35 8.22
N LEU A 213 -9.61 6.03 7.97
CA LEU A 213 -10.73 5.48 7.22
C LEU A 213 -10.37 5.60 5.73
N ASN A 214 -10.50 4.52 4.97
CA ASN A 214 -10.16 4.52 3.55
C ASN A 214 -11.09 3.65 2.71
N ASP A 215 -11.08 3.87 1.39
CA ASP A 215 -11.62 2.94 0.40
C ASP A 215 -10.54 1.95 -0.10
N TRP A 216 -10.90 1.07 -1.04
CA TRP A 216 -9.97 0.06 -1.57
C TRP A 216 -8.72 0.64 -2.24
N TYR A 217 -8.78 1.90 -2.67
CA TYR A 217 -7.74 2.55 -3.46
C TYR A 217 -6.90 3.52 -2.64
N MET A 218 -7.33 3.88 -1.42
CA MET A 218 -6.79 5.01 -0.67
C MET A 218 -6.99 6.33 -1.42
N SER A 219 -8.17 6.49 -2.05
CA SER A 219 -8.46 7.69 -2.84
C SER A 219 -8.61 8.91 -1.95
N ASP A 220 -8.11 10.06 -2.42
CA ASP A 220 -8.12 11.32 -1.64
C ASP A 220 -9.52 11.66 -1.12
N GLU A 221 -10.53 11.52 -1.98
CA GLU A 221 -11.92 11.88 -1.68
C GLU A 221 -12.60 10.96 -0.64
N LYS A 222 -12.00 9.81 -0.33
CA LYS A 222 -12.55 8.79 0.57
C LYS A 222 -11.58 8.36 1.66
N THR A 223 -10.48 9.08 1.82
CA THR A 223 -9.50 8.84 2.86
C THR A 223 -9.55 9.95 3.90
N GLU A 224 -9.80 9.57 5.14
CA GLU A 224 -9.87 10.48 6.28
C GLU A 224 -8.89 10.02 7.36
N ILE A 225 -8.04 10.93 7.84
CA ILE A 225 -7.15 10.67 8.96
C ILE A 225 -7.97 10.74 10.24
N LEU A 226 -8.07 9.62 10.93
CA LEU A 226 -8.75 9.50 12.22
C LEU A 226 -7.82 9.82 13.38
N GLN A 227 -6.55 9.41 13.27
CA GLN A 227 -5.51 9.69 14.26
C GLN A 227 -4.12 9.66 13.62
N GLY A 228 -3.27 10.63 13.97
CA GLY A 228 -1.84 10.61 13.67
C GLY A 228 -1.01 10.12 14.87
N TYR A 229 0.07 9.40 14.60
CA TYR A 229 1.04 8.96 15.61
C TYR A 229 2.44 9.37 15.18
N SER A 230 3.15 10.11 16.02
CA SER A 230 4.57 10.39 15.82
C SER A 230 5.42 9.31 16.48
N LEU A 231 6.50 8.91 15.80
CA LEU A 231 7.48 7.96 16.29
C LEU A 231 8.69 8.74 16.79
N GLU A 232 9.09 8.47 18.03
CA GLU A 232 10.25 9.11 18.66
C GLU A 232 11.53 8.30 18.40
N ASN A 233 12.69 8.96 18.43
CA ASN A 233 13.97 8.27 18.44
C ASN A 233 14.37 8.03 19.90
N TYR A 234 14.37 6.77 20.33
CA TYR A 234 14.81 6.36 21.66
C TYR A 234 16.28 5.96 21.70
#